data_AF-A0A2J7PGI0-F1
#
_entry.id   AF-A0A2J7PGI0-F1
#
_cell.length_a   1.000
_cell.length_b   1.000
_cell.length_c   1.000
_cell.angle_alpha   90.00
_cell.angle_beta   90.00
_cell.angle_gamma   90.00
#
_symmetry.space_group_name_H-M   'P 1'
#
loop_
_entity.id
_entity.type
_entity.pdbx_description
1 polymer ?
#
loop_
_entity_poly.entity_id
_entity_poly.type
_entity_poly.pdbx_seq_one_letter_code
_entity_poly.pdbx_strand_id
1 'polypeptide(L)'
;MDSLTSMKIQQSLEQEFGVFLPPGQIRSLTFTCLSDMAANKQEEQSSQALSVDDGPIEGLQLLLHVTGDEASAAQPVVHLPSAAGAEPDTADDVKAGPLLFMLTGAEGVACILEPLAKNLKYQIVCLQLNYRDIGQTIQDIAQSLVPVCLAHLLNNPFTDPVNLQHFYRISELCRN
;
A
#
# COMPACT_ATOMS: atom_id res chain seq x y z
N MET A 1 19.25 46.69 27.69
CA MET A 1 18.30 45.94 26.83
C MET A 1 16.90 46.41 27.18
N ASP A 2 16.17 46.94 26.21
CA ASP A 2 14.76 47.28 26.38
C ASP A 2 13.91 46.00 26.43
N SER A 3 12.73 46.07 27.03
CA SER A 3 11.88 44.89 27.22
C SER A 3 11.41 44.26 25.89
N LEU A 4 11.30 45.07 24.82
CA LEU A 4 10.87 44.61 23.51
C LEU A 4 11.98 43.84 22.78
N THR A 5 13.22 44.30 22.84
CA THR A 5 14.37 43.55 22.30
C THR A 5 14.58 42.23 23.04
N SER A 6 14.39 42.23 24.36
CA SER A 6 14.47 41.01 25.18
C SER A 6 13.46 39.94 24.73
N MET A 7 12.21 40.34 24.48
CA MET A 7 11.15 39.45 24.04
C MET A 7 11.41 38.90 22.62
N LYS A 8 11.92 39.73 21.70
CA LYS A 8 12.29 39.29 20.34
C LYS A 8 13.41 38.26 20.37
N ILE A 9 14.43 38.47 21.21
CA ILE A 9 15.52 37.51 21.39
C ILE A 9 14.97 36.19 21.95
N GLN A 10 14.07 36.24 22.94
CA GLN A 10 13.41 35.06 23.47
C GLN A 10 12.68 34.28 22.37
N GLN A 11 11.84 34.97 21.61
CA GLN A 11 11.02 34.36 20.57
C GLN A 11 11.87 33.71 19.46
N SER A 12 12.96 34.37 19.04
CA SER A 12 13.89 33.80 18.05
C SER A 12 14.62 32.58 18.61
N LEU A 13 15.08 32.60 19.86
CA LEU A 13 15.70 31.44 20.51
C LEU A 13 14.75 30.25 20.68
N GLU A 14 13.47 30.51 20.96
CA GLU A 14 12.45 29.48 21.08
C GLU A 14 12.07 28.88 19.71
N GLN A 15 11.85 29.72 18.68
CA GLN A 15 11.40 29.26 17.37
C GLN A 15 12.52 28.63 16.53
N GLU A 16 13.70 29.23 16.52
CA GLU A 16 14.80 28.80 15.64
C GLU A 16 15.67 27.73 16.29
N PHE A 17 15.80 27.74 17.62
CA PHE A 17 16.74 26.88 18.35
C PHE A 17 16.08 25.99 19.41
N GLY A 18 14.77 26.11 19.64
CA GLY A 18 14.05 25.35 20.65
C GLY A 18 14.64 25.51 22.05
N VAL A 19 15.15 26.70 22.39
CA VAL A 19 15.74 27.00 23.70
C VAL A 19 14.75 27.86 24.50
N PHE A 20 14.25 27.32 25.61
CA PHE A 20 13.32 28.02 26.50
C PHE A 20 14.08 28.66 27.65
N LEU A 21 14.06 29.99 27.72
CA LEU A 21 14.74 30.75 28.77
C LEU A 21 13.76 31.62 29.53
N PRO A 22 13.83 31.67 30.87
CA PRO A 22 13.03 32.60 31.63
C PRO A 22 13.45 34.05 31.32
N PRO A 23 12.52 35.03 31.33
CA PRO A 23 12.79 36.42 30.93
C PRO A 23 13.95 37.09 31.69
N GLY A 24 14.23 36.66 32.93
CA GLY A 24 15.34 37.14 33.74
C GLY A 24 16.72 36.72 33.23
N GLN A 25 16.84 35.54 32.59
CA GLN A 25 18.11 35.01 32.10
C GLN A 25 18.55 35.64 30.78
N ILE A 26 17.62 36.20 30.00
CA ILE A 26 17.93 36.88 28.72
C ILE A 26 18.88 38.05 28.94
N ARG A 27 18.72 38.76 30.06
CA ARG A 27 19.57 39.91 30.42
C ARG A 27 21.02 39.53 30.74
N SER A 28 21.26 38.28 31.13
CA SER A 28 22.57 37.72 31.42
C SER A 28 23.12 36.84 30.30
N LEU A 29 22.42 36.73 29.15
CA LEU A 29 22.89 35.94 28.02
C LEU A 29 24.14 36.58 27.41
N THR A 30 25.17 35.76 27.26
CA THR A 30 26.39 36.06 26.51
C THR A 30 26.59 35.01 25.43
N PHE A 31 27.40 35.31 24.43
CA PHE A 31 27.74 34.33 23.37
C PHE A 31 28.35 33.05 23.93
N THR A 32 29.11 33.13 25.03
CA THR A 32 29.66 31.96 25.72
C THR A 32 28.57 31.09 26.36
N CYS A 33 27.57 31.71 27.00
CA CYS A 33 26.44 30.96 27.56
C CYS A 33 25.66 30.21 26.47
N LEU A 34 25.48 30.84 25.30
CA LEU A 34 24.84 30.22 24.14
C LEU A 34 25.69 29.08 23.54
N SER A 35 27.01 29.23 23.47
CA SER A 35 27.90 28.16 22.99
C SER A 35 27.90 26.95 23.92
N ASP A 36 27.88 27.20 25.23
CA ASP A 36 27.85 26.12 26.24
C ASP A 36 26.51 25.37 26.20
N MET A 37 25.39 26.09 26.05
CA MET A 37 24.07 25.48 25.84
C MET A 37 24.00 24.64 24.56
N ALA A 38 24.65 25.10 23.47
CA ALA A 38 24.71 24.35 22.22
C ALA A 38 25.58 23.08 22.35
N ALA A 39 26.71 23.17 23.05
CA ALA A 39 27.58 22.02 23.32
C ALA A 39 26.88 20.97 24.20
N ASN A 40 26.20 21.40 25.26
CA ASN A 40 25.43 20.51 26.13
C ASN A 40 24.28 19.82 25.38
N LYS A 41 23.58 20.54 24.49
CA LYS A 41 22.57 19.93 23.60
C LYS A 41 23.18 18.89 22.66
N GLN A 42 24.39 19.10 22.15
CA GLN A 42 25.08 18.12 21.31
C GLN A 42 25.54 16.89 22.09
N GLU A 43 25.95 17.04 23.35
CA GLU A 43 26.28 15.90 24.23
C GLU A 43 25.02 15.10 24.62
N GLU A 44 23.90 15.79 24.88
CA GLU A 44 22.59 15.16 25.10
C GLU A 44 22.07 14.48 23.83
N GLN A 45 22.28 15.05 22.64
CA GLN A 45 21.93 14.42 21.34
C GLN A 45 22.89 13.28 20.93
N SER A 46 24.14 13.30 21.40
CA SER A 46 25.12 12.22 21.21
C SER A 46 24.80 11.02 22.10
N SER A 47 24.36 11.26 23.34
CA SER A 47 23.90 10.24 24.28
C SER A 47 22.46 9.79 24.01
N GLN A 48 21.65 10.64 23.38
CA GLN A 48 20.43 10.30 22.65
C GLN A 48 20.74 10.17 21.15
N ALA A 49 21.74 9.35 20.79
CA ALA A 49 21.67 8.67 19.51
C ALA A 49 20.33 7.94 19.53
N LEU A 50 19.35 8.56 18.88
CA LEU A 50 17.97 8.12 18.79
C LEU A 50 18.03 6.63 18.51
N SER A 51 17.71 5.80 19.51
CA SER A 51 16.91 4.64 19.22
C SER A 51 15.67 5.24 18.60
N VAL A 52 15.69 5.39 17.27
CA VAL A 52 14.48 5.51 16.48
C VAL A 52 13.68 4.33 16.99
N ASP A 53 12.68 4.64 17.81
CA ASP A 53 11.67 3.68 18.16
C ASP A 53 11.17 3.20 16.80
N ASP A 54 11.55 1.97 16.47
CA ASP A 54 11.16 1.24 15.27
C ASP A 54 9.68 0.90 15.44
N GLY A 55 8.86 1.94 15.63
CA GLY A 55 7.42 1.83 15.69
C GLY A 55 6.98 1.12 14.42
N PRO A 56 6.01 0.20 14.49
CA PRO A 56 5.93 -0.96 13.62
C PRO A 56 5.94 -0.56 12.15
N ILE A 57 7.15 -0.56 11.56
CA ILE A 57 7.38 -0.21 10.15
C ILE A 57 6.63 -1.17 9.23
N GLU A 58 6.24 -2.33 9.75
CA GLU A 58 5.39 -3.35 9.14
C GLU A 58 4.12 -2.75 8.49
N GLY A 59 3.42 -1.85 9.18
CA GLY A 59 2.20 -1.23 8.63
C GLY A 59 2.49 -0.31 7.44
N LEU A 60 3.60 0.44 7.49
CA LEU A 60 4.04 1.30 6.40
C LEU A 60 4.56 0.48 5.21
N GLN A 61 5.26 -0.62 5.48
CA GLN A 61 5.71 -1.57 4.45
C GLN A 61 4.53 -2.22 3.74
N LEU A 62 3.47 -2.58 4.47
CA LEU A 62 2.27 -3.14 3.88
C LEU A 62 1.59 -2.12 2.95
N LEU A 63 1.44 -0.87 3.42
CA LEU A 63 0.87 0.22 2.62
C LEU A 63 1.68 0.44 1.33
N LEU A 64 3.01 0.45 1.41
CA LEU A 64 3.89 0.59 0.24
C LEU A 64 3.74 -0.56 -0.77
N HIS A 65 3.47 -1.79 -0.32
CA HIS A 65 3.18 -2.92 -1.22
C HIS A 65 1.82 -2.79 -1.94
N VAL A 66 0.86 -2.14 -1.31
CA VAL A 66 -0.49 -1.91 -1.86
C VAL A 66 -0.51 -0.69 -2.81
N THR A 67 0.48 0.20 -2.69
CA THR A 67 0.63 1.37 -3.57
C THR A 67 1.21 0.93 -4.93
N GLY A 68 0.37 0.25 -5.71
CA GLY A 68 0.72 -0.34 -7.00
C GLY A 68 0.61 0.63 -8.18
N ASP A 69 0.90 0.09 -9.37
CA ASP A 69 0.75 0.78 -10.64
C ASP A 69 -0.72 1.17 -10.89
N GLU A 70 -0.98 2.47 -10.89
CA GLU A 70 -2.30 3.07 -11.11
C GLU A 70 -2.90 2.67 -12.46
N ALA A 71 -2.05 2.37 -13.47
CA ALA A 71 -2.52 1.89 -14.76
C ALA A 71 -3.20 0.52 -14.66
N SER A 72 -2.68 -0.37 -13.80
CA SER A 72 -3.31 -1.68 -13.54
C SER A 72 -4.48 -1.57 -12.56
N ALA A 73 -4.46 -0.63 -11.62
CA ALA A 73 -5.52 -0.47 -10.60
C ALA A 73 -6.90 -0.14 -11.19
N ALA A 74 -6.93 0.45 -12.39
CA ALA A 74 -8.17 0.72 -13.13
C ALA A 74 -8.68 -0.48 -13.93
N GLN A 75 -7.93 -1.58 -14.01
CA GLN A 75 -8.35 -2.80 -14.68
C GLN A 75 -9.09 -3.71 -13.68
N PRO A 76 -10.26 -4.27 -14.04
CA PRO A 76 -10.96 -5.23 -13.19
C PRO A 76 -10.23 -6.58 -13.10
N VAL A 77 -9.30 -6.84 -14.03
CA VAL A 77 -8.57 -8.11 -14.17
C VAL A 77 -7.10 -7.85 -14.42
N VAL A 78 -6.26 -8.59 -13.72
CA VAL A 78 -4.82 -8.62 -13.94
C VAL A 78 -4.33 -10.05 -14.06
N HIS A 79 -3.57 -10.31 -15.13
CA HIS A 79 -2.83 -11.56 -15.29
C HIS A 79 -1.55 -11.50 -14.47
N LEU A 80 -1.38 -12.46 -13.56
CA LEU A 80 -0.20 -12.51 -12.71
C LEU A 80 0.85 -13.46 -13.29
N PRO A 81 2.15 -13.13 -13.16
CA PRO A 81 3.22 -14.02 -13.57
C PRO A 81 3.14 -15.33 -12.77
N SER A 82 3.22 -16.45 -13.48
CA SER A 82 3.13 -17.79 -12.86
C SER A 82 4.26 -18.70 -13.31
N ALA A 83 4.49 -19.77 -12.55
CA ALA A 83 5.48 -20.80 -12.89
C ALA A 83 5.10 -21.57 -14.18
N ALA A 84 3.89 -21.38 -14.72
CA ALA A 84 3.45 -21.97 -15.97
C ALA A 84 3.96 -21.23 -17.22
N GLY A 85 4.66 -20.09 -17.05
CA GLY A 85 5.32 -19.39 -18.16
C GLY A 85 4.41 -18.50 -19.02
N ALA A 86 3.28 -18.05 -18.47
CA ALA A 86 2.45 -17.05 -19.12
C ALA A 86 3.07 -15.66 -18.92
N GLU A 87 3.89 -15.24 -19.88
CA GLU A 87 4.25 -13.83 -20.05
C GLU A 87 3.00 -13.04 -20.48
N PRO A 88 2.82 -11.79 -20.00
CA PRO A 88 1.58 -11.03 -20.16
C PRO A 88 1.23 -10.65 -21.60
N ASP A 89 2.16 -10.79 -22.56
CA ASP A 89 2.02 -10.25 -23.93
C ASP A 89 2.12 -11.27 -25.07
N THR A 90 2.23 -12.57 -24.79
CA THR A 90 2.26 -13.59 -25.87
C THR A 90 0.90 -14.28 -26.00
N ALA A 91 0.25 -14.05 -27.14
CA ALA A 91 -0.99 -14.66 -27.63
C ALA A 91 -0.92 -16.19 -27.85
N ASP A 92 -0.09 -16.90 -27.10
CA ASP A 92 -0.01 -18.36 -27.07
C ASP A 92 -0.74 -18.89 -25.82
N ASP A 93 -2.06 -18.72 -25.81
CA ASP A 93 -3.00 -19.18 -24.76
C ASP A 93 -2.98 -20.71 -24.53
N VAL A 94 -2.25 -21.46 -25.37
CA VAL A 94 -2.29 -22.93 -25.40
C VAL A 94 -1.30 -23.59 -24.43
N LYS A 95 -0.33 -22.86 -23.86
CA LYS A 95 0.74 -23.45 -23.02
C LYS A 95 0.57 -23.28 -21.49
N ALA A 96 -0.40 -22.52 -21.00
CA ALA A 96 -0.40 -22.03 -19.61
C ALA A 96 -1.05 -22.94 -18.55
N GLY A 97 -1.49 -24.15 -18.90
CA GLY A 97 -2.14 -25.06 -17.94
C GLY A 97 -3.53 -24.60 -17.49
N PRO A 98 -4.11 -25.22 -16.45
CA PRO A 98 -5.46 -24.90 -15.98
C PRO A 98 -5.56 -23.45 -15.46
N LEU A 99 -6.73 -22.84 -15.69
CA LEU A 99 -7.06 -21.48 -15.24
C LEU A 99 -7.39 -21.44 -13.75
N LEU A 100 -6.81 -20.48 -13.03
CA LEU A 100 -7.07 -20.20 -11.63
C LEU A 100 -7.49 -18.73 -11.46
N PHE A 101 -8.70 -18.52 -10.95
CA PHE A 101 -9.15 -17.21 -10.52
C PHE A 101 -8.72 -16.95 -9.09
N MET A 102 -8.12 -15.78 -8.85
CA MET A 102 -7.78 -15.30 -7.52
C MET A 102 -8.61 -14.06 -7.19
N LEU A 103 -9.16 -14.03 -5.97
CA LEU A 103 -9.86 -12.86 -5.43
C LEU A 103 -8.90 -12.08 -4.55
N THR A 104 -8.86 -10.77 -4.72
CA THR A 104 -8.12 -9.89 -3.82
C THR A 104 -8.82 -9.79 -2.46
N GLY A 105 -8.04 -9.45 -1.43
CA GLY A 105 -8.57 -9.19 -0.09
C GLY A 105 -9.21 -7.81 0.01
N ALA A 106 -9.35 -7.31 1.25
CA ALA A 106 -9.84 -5.96 1.52
C ALA A 106 -9.00 -4.85 0.85
N GLU A 107 -7.74 -5.15 0.54
CA GLU A 107 -6.80 -4.28 -0.16
C GLU A 107 -7.22 -4.00 -1.62
N GLY A 108 -8.02 -4.89 -2.23
CA GLY A 108 -8.56 -4.72 -3.58
C GLY A 108 -7.55 -4.87 -4.74
N VAL A 109 -6.25 -4.96 -4.46
CA VAL A 109 -5.17 -4.98 -5.47
C VAL A 109 -4.52 -6.36 -5.69
N ALA A 110 -4.14 -6.66 -6.94
CA ALA A 110 -3.63 -7.97 -7.35
C ALA A 110 -2.13 -8.17 -7.02
N CYS A 111 -1.34 -7.10 -6.91
CA CYS A 111 0.11 -7.16 -6.70
C CYS A 111 0.52 -7.97 -5.45
N ILE A 112 -0.33 -7.95 -4.42
CA ILE A 112 -0.09 -8.67 -3.16
C ILE A 112 -0.03 -10.19 -3.37
N LEU A 113 -0.73 -10.69 -4.40
CA LEU A 113 -0.79 -12.11 -4.72
C LEU A 113 0.32 -12.56 -5.68
N GLU A 114 1.12 -11.64 -6.23
CA GLU A 114 2.23 -11.98 -7.12
C GLU A 114 3.25 -12.96 -6.53
N PRO A 115 3.71 -12.81 -5.27
CA PRO A 115 4.68 -13.75 -4.70
C PRO A 115 4.11 -15.17 -4.62
N LEU A 116 2.81 -15.31 -4.39
CA LEU A 116 2.12 -16.59 -4.41
C LEU A 116 1.99 -17.11 -5.85
N ALA A 117 1.54 -16.24 -6.76
CA ALA A 117 1.27 -16.58 -8.16
C ALA A 117 2.51 -17.14 -8.88
N LYS A 118 3.68 -16.54 -8.65
CA LYS A 118 4.97 -16.95 -9.25
C LYS A 118 5.36 -18.40 -8.94
N ASN A 119 4.81 -18.99 -7.89
CA ASN A 119 5.12 -20.35 -7.46
C ASN A 119 4.09 -21.40 -7.93
N LEU A 120 3.02 -20.97 -8.60
CA LEU A 120 1.90 -21.83 -9.00
C LEU A 120 1.98 -22.19 -10.50
N LYS A 121 1.64 -23.44 -10.82
CA LYS A 121 1.64 -23.99 -12.19
C LYS A 121 0.26 -23.87 -12.86
N TYR A 122 -0.32 -22.68 -12.79
CA TYR A 122 -1.64 -22.34 -13.32
C TYR A 122 -1.56 -21.07 -14.16
N GLN A 123 -2.52 -20.87 -15.07
CA GLN A 123 -2.78 -19.55 -15.64
C GLN A 123 -3.55 -18.74 -14.59
N ILE A 124 -2.97 -17.65 -14.09
CA ILE A 124 -3.53 -16.94 -12.94
C ILE A 124 -4.19 -15.65 -13.42
N VAL A 125 -5.48 -15.56 -13.15
CA VAL A 125 -6.30 -14.38 -13.42
C VAL A 125 -6.76 -13.83 -12.08
N CYS A 126 -6.25 -12.66 -11.71
CA CYS A 126 -6.61 -12.01 -10.47
C CYS A 126 -7.72 -10.98 -10.73
N LEU A 127 -8.78 -11.06 -9.93
CA LEU A 127 -9.92 -10.16 -9.99
C LEU A 127 -9.71 -9.03 -8.99
N GLN A 128 -9.59 -7.80 -9.48
CA GLN A 128 -9.38 -6.61 -8.66
C GLN A 128 -10.69 -5.91 -8.34
N LEU A 129 -10.71 -5.23 -7.20
CA LEU A 129 -11.83 -4.38 -6.80
C LEU A 129 -11.62 -2.99 -7.42
N ASN A 130 -12.13 -2.79 -8.64
CA ASN A 130 -11.97 -1.52 -9.36
C ASN A 130 -12.91 -0.43 -8.82
N TYR A 131 -12.35 0.71 -8.41
CA TYR A 131 -13.07 1.88 -7.87
C TYR A 131 -14.21 2.47 -8.73
N ARG A 132 -14.31 2.13 -10.02
CA ARG A 132 -15.29 2.72 -10.93
C ARG A 132 -16.71 2.12 -10.82
N ASP A 133 -16.79 0.81 -10.59
CA ASP A 133 -18.05 0.04 -10.64
C ASP A 133 -18.19 -0.91 -9.43
N ILE A 134 -17.68 -0.51 -8.27
CA ILE A 134 -17.91 -1.24 -7.01
C ILE A 134 -19.32 -0.94 -6.56
N GLY A 135 -20.22 -1.92 -6.67
CA GLY A 135 -21.56 -1.79 -6.12
C GLY A 135 -21.56 -1.56 -4.61
N GLN A 136 -22.72 -1.25 -4.05
CA GLN A 136 -22.87 -0.88 -2.64
C GLN A 136 -22.88 -2.10 -1.71
N THR A 137 -23.18 -3.28 -2.26
CA THR A 137 -23.27 -4.54 -1.52
C THR A 137 -22.28 -5.58 -2.05
N ILE A 138 -21.96 -6.57 -1.21
CA ILE A 138 -21.14 -7.72 -1.63
C ILE A 138 -21.80 -8.44 -2.81
N GLN A 139 -23.14 -8.48 -2.86
CA GLN A 139 -23.89 -9.09 -3.95
C GLN A 139 -23.62 -8.36 -5.28
N ASP A 140 -23.66 -7.03 -5.27
CA ASP A 140 -23.41 -6.21 -6.46
C ASP A 140 -21.97 -6.40 -6.97
N ILE A 141 -21.01 -6.46 -6.04
CA ILE A 141 -19.59 -6.72 -6.35
C ILE A 141 -19.43 -8.11 -6.97
N ALA A 142 -20.05 -9.13 -6.39
CA ALA A 142 -19.99 -10.48 -6.94
C ALA A 142 -20.60 -10.51 -8.34
N GLN A 143 -21.76 -9.88 -8.53
CA GLN A 143 -22.45 -9.81 -9.82
C GLN A 143 -21.65 -9.07 -10.90
N SER A 144 -20.87 -8.05 -10.54
CA SER A 144 -20.01 -7.34 -11.50
C SER A 144 -18.81 -8.19 -11.95
N LEU A 145 -18.33 -9.10 -11.10
CA LEU A 145 -17.20 -9.99 -11.41
C LEU A 145 -17.59 -11.26 -12.19
N VAL A 146 -18.84 -11.74 -12.07
CA VAL A 146 -19.35 -12.91 -12.80
C VAL A 146 -19.14 -12.84 -14.33
N PRO A 147 -19.53 -11.77 -15.06
CA PRO A 147 -19.40 -11.74 -16.52
C PRO A 147 -17.93 -11.79 -16.97
N VAL A 148 -17.04 -11.22 -16.17
CA VAL A 148 -15.60 -11.24 -16.39
C VAL A 148 -15.06 -12.67 -16.28
N CYS A 149 -15.44 -13.40 -15.24
CA CYS A 149 -15.06 -14.80 -15.07
C CYS A 149 -15.56 -15.68 -16.23
N LEU A 150 -16.81 -15.47 -16.66
CA LEU A 150 -17.41 -16.22 -17.77
C LEU A 150 -16.65 -15.99 -19.09
N ALA A 151 -16.26 -14.75 -19.39
CA ALA A 151 -15.49 -14.45 -20.60
C ALA A 151 -14.16 -15.22 -20.64
N HIS A 152 -13.45 -15.28 -19.51
CA HIS A 152 -12.20 -16.03 -19.41
C HIS A 152 -12.38 -17.56 -19.43
N LEU A 153 -13.46 -18.08 -18.82
CA LEU A 153 -13.77 -19.50 -18.82
C LEU A 153 -14.14 -20.03 -20.22
N LEU A 154 -14.93 -19.26 -20.97
CA LEU A 154 -15.37 -19.64 -22.32
C LEU A 154 -14.24 -19.65 -23.35
N ASN A 155 -13.22 -18.82 -23.14
CA ASN A 155 -12.07 -18.73 -24.02
C ASN A 155 -10.96 -19.73 -23.68
N ASN A 156 -11.06 -20.46 -22.56
CA ASN A 156 -10.02 -21.36 -22.11
C ASN A 156 -10.28 -22.82 -22.55
N PRO A 157 -9.34 -23.48 -23.26
CA PRO A 157 -9.51 -24.84 -23.77
C PRO A 157 -9.49 -25.93 -22.69
N PHE A 158 -9.08 -25.61 -21.46
CA PHE A 158 -9.05 -26.53 -20.32
C PHE A 158 -10.33 -26.50 -19.48
N THR A 159 -11.33 -25.70 -19.85
CA THR A 159 -12.59 -25.61 -19.12
C THR A 159 -13.48 -26.82 -19.41
N ASP A 160 -13.67 -27.69 -18.42
CA ASP A 160 -14.64 -28.78 -18.50
C ASP A 160 -16.08 -28.24 -18.49
N PRO A 161 -16.99 -28.70 -19.37
CA PRO A 161 -18.40 -28.32 -19.35
C PRO A 161 -19.10 -28.53 -17.99
N VAL A 162 -18.63 -29.48 -17.17
CA VAL A 162 -19.15 -29.68 -15.80
C VAL A 162 -18.79 -28.52 -14.88
N ASN A 163 -17.58 -27.98 -14.98
CA ASN A 163 -17.16 -26.80 -14.21
C ASN A 163 -17.93 -25.55 -14.65
N LEU A 164 -18.20 -25.42 -15.94
CA LEU A 164 -19.03 -24.33 -16.47
C LEU A 164 -20.45 -24.39 -15.88
N GLN A 165 -21.07 -25.56 -15.83
CA GLN A 165 -22.40 -25.77 -15.25
C GLN A 165 -22.44 -25.48 -13.74
N HIS A 166 -21.41 -25.88 -12.99
CA HIS A 166 -21.30 -25.52 -11.57
C HIS A 166 -21.18 -24.01 -11.38
N PHE A 167 -20.36 -23.34 -12.20
CA PHE A 167 -20.23 -21.89 -12.13
C PHE A 167 -21.55 -21.17 -12.43
N TYR A 168 -22.29 -21.60 -13.47
CA TYR A 168 -23.63 -21.06 -13.76
C TYR A 168 -24.60 -21.22 -12.58
N ARG A 169 -24.64 -22.40 -11.94
CA ARG A 169 -25.48 -22.62 -10.75
C ARG A 169 -25.12 -21.71 -9.58
N ILE A 170 -23.83 -21.51 -9.32
CA ILE A 170 -23.36 -20.59 -8.27
C ILE A 170 -23.75 -19.15 -8.62
N SER A 171 -23.61 -18.77 -9.89
CA SER A 171 -24.00 -17.43 -10.36
C SER A 171 -25.50 -17.15 -10.24
N GLU A 172 -26.35 -18.17 -10.41
CA GLU A 172 -27.80 -18.05 -10.17
C GLU A 172 -28.15 -17.91 -8.69
N LEU A 173 -27.41 -18.59 -7.81
CA LEU A 173 -27.58 -18.44 -6.35
C LEU A 173 -27.24 -17.03 -5.88
N CYS A 174 -26.26 -16.37 -6.48
CA CYS A 174 -25.91 -14.97 -6.18
C CYS A 174 -26.89 -13.93 -6.78
N ARG A 175 -27.89 -14.37 -7.56
CA ARG A 175 -28.87 -13.47 -8.20
C ARG A 175 -30.19 -13.35 -7.41
N ASN A 176 -30.42 -14.25 -6.45
CA ASN A 176 -31.54 -14.23 -5.50
C ASN A 176 -31.09 -13.72 -4.12
#